data_AF-A0A965KNW0-F1
#
_entry.id   AF-A0A965KNW0-F1
#
_cell.length_a   1.000
_cell.length_b   1.000
_cell.length_c   1.000
_cell.angle_alpha   90.00
_cell.angle_beta   90.00
_cell.angle_gamma   90.00
#
_symmetry.space_group_name_H-M   'P 1'
#
loop_
_entity.id
_entity.type
_entity.pdbx_description
1 polymer ?
#
loop_
_entity_poly.entity_id
_entity_poly.type
_entity_poly.pdbx_seq_one_letter_code
_entity_poly.pdbx_strand_id
1 'polypeptide(L)' 'MLYSKKFDVIVVGGGHAGTEAALSSARMGCTTLLLTHSIETLGAMSC' A
#
# COMPACT_ATOMS: atom_id res chain seq x y z
N MET A 1 -13.04 5.61 17.27
CA MET A 1 -13.11 4.24 16.74
C MET A 1 -11.70 3.84 16.32
N LEU A 2 -11.10 2.82 16.96
CA LEU A 2 -9.74 2.37 16.67
C LEU A 2 -9.81 1.16 15.72
N TYR A 3 -8.91 1.11 14.74
CA TYR A 3 -8.81 -0.05 13.85
C TYR A 3 -8.08 -1.19 14.58
N SER A 4 -8.71 -2.36 14.68
CA SER A 4 -8.26 -3.46 15.55
C SER A 4 -7.08 -4.25 14.97
N LYS A 5 -6.92 -4.26 13.65
CA LYS A 5 -5.85 -5.03 12.99
C LYS A 5 -4.52 -4.29 13.09
N LYS A 6 -3.47 -5.00 13.48
CA LYS A 6 -2.09 -4.53 13.38
C LYS A 6 -1.53 -4.85 12.01
N PHE A 7 -0.66 -3.98 11.51
CA PHE A 7 0.10 -4.17 10.28
C PHE A 7 1.57 -4.06 10.61
N ASP A 8 2.38 -4.87 9.94
CA ASP A 8 3.84 -4.81 10.05
C ASP A 8 4.37 -3.66 9.20
N VAL A 9 3.73 -3.40 8.05
CA VAL A 9 4.07 -2.32 7.12
C VAL A 9 2.80 -1.58 6.68
N ILE A 10 2.85 -0.25 6.71
CA ILE A 10 1.81 0.61 6.14
C ILE A 10 2.46 1.43 5.03
N VAL A 11 1.95 1.28 3.81
CA VAL A 11 2.36 2.06 2.63
C VAL A 11 1.30 3.09 2.34
N VAL A 12 1.69 4.36 2.27
CA VAL A 12 0.78 5.48 2.01
C VAL A 12 1.01 6.01 0.60
N GLY A 13 0.01 5.86 -0.26
CA GLY A 13 0.02 6.24 -1.67
C GLY A 13 0.19 5.04 -2.59
N GLY A 14 -0.69 4.95 -3.61
CA GLY A 14 -0.71 3.88 -4.61
C GLY A 14 -0.02 4.20 -5.94
N GLY A 15 0.97 5.11 -5.95
CA GLY A 15 1.78 5.37 -7.15
C GLY A 15 2.81 4.27 -7.43
N HIS A 16 3.61 4.38 -8.48
CA HIS A 16 4.62 3.37 -8.87
C HIS A 16 5.48 2.88 -7.70
N ALA A 17 6.07 3.81 -6.94
CA ALA A 17 6.88 3.47 -5.78
C ALA A 17 6.08 2.80 -4.64
N GLY A 18 4.84 3.25 -4.42
CA GLY A 18 3.97 2.70 -3.38
C GLY A 18 3.49 1.28 -3.70
N THR A 19 3.16 1.01 -4.96
CA THR A 19 2.78 -0.33 -5.43
C THR A 19 3.94 -1.32 -5.26
N GLU A 20 5.15 -0.94 -5.67
CA GLU A 20 6.34 -1.79 -5.49
C GLU A 20 6.68 -2.01 -4.01
N ALA A 21 6.60 -0.96 -3.18
CA ALA A 21 6.82 -1.08 -1.74
C ALA A 21 5.82 -2.04 -1.08
N ALA A 22 4.52 -1.91 -1.40
CA ALA A 22 3.47 -2.75 -0.84
C ALA A 22 3.58 -4.20 -1.30
N LEU A 23 3.91 -4.42 -2.58
CA LEU A 23 4.12 -5.76 -3.13
C LEU A 23 5.35 -6.43 -2.51
N SER A 24 6.44 -5.69 -2.36
CA SER A 24 7.69 -6.20 -1.80
C SER A 24 7.51 -6.62 -0.34
N SER A 25 6.91 -5.77 0.50
CA SER A 25 6.66 -6.12 1.91
C SER A 25 5.68 -7.29 2.05
N ALA A 26 4.63 -7.35 1.22
CA ALA A 26 3.71 -8.48 1.21
C ALA A 26 4.42 -9.80 0.82
N ARG A 27 5.32 -9.77 -0.17
CA ARG A 27 6.11 -10.94 -0.61
C ARG A 27 7.14 -11.38 0.42
N MET A 28 7.61 -10.48 1.28
CA MET A 28 8.45 -10.81 2.44
C MET A 28 7.66 -11.45 3.59
N GLY A 29 6.34 -11.61 3.45
CA GLY A 29 5.47 -12.20 4.47
C GLY A 29 4.93 -11.20 5.50
N CYS A 30 5.16 -9.90 5.31
CA CYS A 30 4.65 -8.87 6.22
C CYS A 30 3.16 -8.62 6.00
N THR A 31 2.40 -8.48 7.09
CA THR A 31 1.02 -8.00 7.08
C THR A 31 1.01 -6.54 6.62
N THR A 32 0.76 -6.32 5.33
CA THR A 32 0.92 -5.01 4.69
C THR A 32 -0.43 -4.32 4.45
N LEU A 33 -0.54 -3.04 4.80
CA LEU A 33 -1.64 -2.16 4.40
C LEU A 33 -1.17 -1.19 3.31
N LEU A 34 -1.84 -1.17 2.15
CA LEU A 34 -1.71 -0.11 1.16
C LEU A 34 -2.89 0.87 1.33
N LEU A 35 -2.60 2.08 1.78
CA LEU A 35 -3.58 3.17 1.91
C LEU A 35 -3.47 4.08 0.69
N THR A 36 -4.53 4.20 -0.09
CA THR A 36 -4.63 5.13 -1.22
C THR A 36 -5.93 5.93 -1.15
N HIS A 37 -5.92 7.15 -1.65
CA HIS A 37 -7.12 8.01 -1.70
C HIS A 37 -8.12 7.54 -2.77
N SER A 38 -7.63 6.86 -3.81
CA SER A 38 -8.44 6.27 -4.88
C SER A 38 -7.79 4.97 -5.33
N ILE A 39 -8.59 3.90 -5.37
CA ILE A 39 -8.17 2.60 -5.89
C ILE A 39 -8.11 2.65 -7.43
N GLU A 40 -8.94 3.47 -8.07
CA GLU A 40 -9.01 3.61 -9.53
C GLU A 40 -7.73 4.21 -10.13
N THR A 41 -6.96 4.96 -9.35
CA THR A 41 -5.71 5.61 -9.78
C THR A 41 -4.45 4.86 -9.34
N LEU A 42 -4.60 3.61 -8.86
CA LEU A 42 -3.45 2.77 -8.51
C LEU A 42 -2.54 2.57 -9.73
N GLY A 43 -1.26 2.91 -9.58
CA GLY A 43 -0.26 2.79 -10.64
C GLY A 43 -0.50 3.70 -11.84
N ALA A 44 -1.30 4.77 -11.70
CA ALA A 44 -1.52 5.71 -12.78
C ALA A 44 -0.20 6.35 -13.26
N MET A 45 -0.02 6.38 -14.58
CA MET A 45 1.07 7.13 -15.23
C MET A 45 0.62 8.57 -15.43
N SER A 46 1.21 9.47 -14.63
CA SER A 46 0.91 10.92 -14.67
C SER A 46 1.69 11.67 -15.77
N CYS A 47 2.57 10.97 -16.49
CA CYS A 47 3.41 11.49 -17.56
C CYS A 47 3.68 10.38 -18.59
#